data_AF-A0A8T3WJ19-F1
#
_entry.id   AF-A0A8T3WJ19-F1
#
_cell.length_a   1.000
_cell.length_b   1.000
_cell.length_c   1.000
_cell.angle_alpha   90.00
_cell.angle_beta   90.00
_cell.angle_gamma   90.00
#
_symmetry.space_group_name_H-M   'P 1'
#
loop_
_entity.id
_entity.type
_entity.pdbx_description
1 polymer ?
#
loop_
_entity_poly.entity_id
_entity_poly.type
_entity_poly.pdbx_seq_one_letter_code
_entity_poly.pdbx_strand_id
1 'polypeptide(L)'
;MLSNPVARESRKLLSYDMQVQILPSALAFYISRILLLLMYSYLEKIQDKPIIVEGKKDKIALENLGCSNVIMLNGNRAGLFRIAEKLPENCKEAVILTDLDKKGKQLYHRIKKILTRNKIKVDDRFRIYLFKETKIRQIEGLKIYMKEII
;
A
#
# COMPACT_ATOMS: atom_id res chain seq x y z
N MET A 1 -41.06 3.33 -47.07
CA MET A 1 -39.74 2.75 -46.74
C MET A 1 -39.86 1.96 -45.45
N LEU A 2 -40.01 0.63 -45.55
CA LEU A 2 -40.21 -0.25 -44.40
C LEU A 2 -38.86 -0.47 -43.71
N SER A 3 -38.71 0.02 -42.47
CA SER A 3 -37.54 -0.29 -41.65
C SER A 3 -37.51 -1.79 -41.36
N ASN A 4 -36.52 -2.49 -41.92
CA ASN A 4 -36.33 -3.93 -41.74
C ASN A 4 -36.27 -4.29 -40.23
N PRO A 5 -37.23 -5.08 -39.70
CA PRO A 5 -37.31 -5.43 -38.28
C PRO A 5 -36.03 -6.09 -37.75
N VAL A 6 -35.42 -6.96 -38.57
CA VAL A 6 -34.18 -7.68 -38.23
C VAL A 6 -33.04 -6.71 -37.97
N ALA A 7 -32.91 -5.67 -38.81
CA ALA A 7 -31.86 -4.65 -38.65
C ALA A 7 -32.06 -3.74 -37.43
N ARG A 8 -33.27 -3.68 -36.86
CA ARG A 8 -33.57 -2.93 -35.63
C ARG A 8 -33.25 -3.77 -34.40
N GLU A 9 -33.49 -5.07 -34.46
CA GLU A 9 -33.18 -6.02 -33.40
C GLU A 9 -31.67 -6.27 -33.26
N SER A 10 -30.96 -6.46 -34.37
CA SER A 10 -29.48 -6.56 -34.36
C SER A 10 -28.80 -5.31 -33.79
N ARG A 11 -29.32 -4.11 -34.07
CA ARG A 11 -28.80 -2.85 -33.48
C ARG A 11 -29.04 -2.74 -31.98
N LYS A 12 -30.17 -3.24 -31.49
CA LYS A 12 -30.44 -3.32 -30.04
C LYS A 12 -29.50 -4.30 -29.36
N LEU A 13 -29.28 -5.49 -29.94
CA LEU A 13 -28.33 -6.47 -29.43
C LEU A 13 -26.89 -5.92 -29.37
N LEU A 14 -26.41 -5.27 -30.43
CA LEU A 14 -25.11 -4.59 -30.42
C LEU A 14 -25.02 -3.48 -29.36
N SER A 15 -26.10 -2.71 -29.14
CA SER A 15 -26.17 -1.71 -28.07
C SER A 15 -26.12 -2.36 -26.69
N TYR A 16 -26.80 -3.48 -26.48
CA TYR A 16 -26.77 -4.22 -25.21
C TYR A 16 -25.39 -4.82 -24.96
N ASP A 17 -24.77 -5.48 -25.95
CA ASP A 17 -23.41 -6.02 -25.81
C ASP A 17 -22.38 -4.92 -25.51
N MET A 18 -22.51 -3.77 -26.18
CA MET A 18 -21.67 -2.60 -25.89
C MET A 18 -21.89 -2.06 -24.47
N GLN A 19 -23.14 -1.93 -24.01
CA GLN A 19 -23.44 -1.54 -22.63
C GLN A 19 -22.93 -2.56 -21.61
N VAL A 20 -23.05 -3.86 -21.92
CA VAL A 20 -22.56 -4.98 -21.11
C VAL A 20 -21.03 -5.03 -21.09
N GLN A 21 -20.30 -4.53 -22.08
CA GLN A 21 -18.84 -4.34 -22.03
C GLN A 21 -18.43 -3.03 -21.33
N ILE A 22 -19.24 -1.97 -21.42
CA ILE A 22 -19.01 -0.70 -20.72
C ILE A 22 -19.21 -0.85 -19.20
N LEU A 23 -20.15 -1.69 -18.75
CA LEU A 23 -20.43 -1.92 -17.33
C LEU A 23 -19.24 -2.48 -16.53
N PRO A 24 -18.55 -3.56 -16.97
CA PRO A 24 -17.35 -4.09 -16.34
C PRO A 24 -16.18 -3.09 -16.33
N SER A 25 -16.00 -2.31 -17.40
CA SER A 25 -14.92 -1.32 -17.50
C SER A 25 -15.17 -0.11 -16.60
N ALA A 26 -16.40 0.40 -16.54
CA ALA A 26 -16.79 1.43 -15.59
C ALA A 26 -16.65 0.95 -14.14
N LEU A 27 -17.14 -0.26 -13.82
CA LEU A 27 -17.01 -0.84 -12.48
C LEU A 27 -15.54 -1.02 -12.08
N ALA A 28 -14.70 -1.55 -12.97
CA ALA A 28 -13.26 -1.66 -12.73
C ALA A 28 -12.62 -0.29 -12.45
N PHE A 29 -12.97 0.74 -13.22
CA PHE A 29 -12.50 2.11 -12.99
C PHE A 29 -12.89 2.65 -11.61
N TYR A 30 -14.16 2.48 -11.19
CA TYR A 30 -14.59 2.91 -9.86
C TYR A 30 -13.90 2.13 -8.73
N ILE A 31 -13.73 0.81 -8.89
CA ILE A 31 -13.01 -0.03 -7.91
C ILE A 31 -11.55 0.44 -7.78
N SER A 32 -10.85 0.64 -8.89
CA SER A 32 -9.48 1.16 -8.91
C SER A 32 -9.39 2.49 -8.17
N ARG A 33 -10.31 3.42 -8.43
CA ARG A 33 -10.31 4.73 -7.79
C ARG A 33 -10.57 4.66 -6.28
N ILE A 34 -11.47 3.78 -5.84
CA ILE A 34 -11.71 3.52 -4.41
C ILE A 34 -10.46 2.92 -3.75
N LEU A 35 -9.80 1.95 -4.39
CA LEU A 35 -8.59 1.32 -3.89
C LEU A 35 -7.44 2.34 -3.74
N LEU A 36 -7.31 3.24 -4.71
CA LEU A 36 -6.33 4.32 -4.67
C LEU A 36 -6.61 5.28 -3.50
N LEU A 37 -7.86 5.71 -3.32
CA LEU A 37 -8.28 6.56 -2.20
C LEU A 37 -8.01 5.89 -0.84
N LEU A 38 -8.31 4.60 -0.72
CA LEU A 38 -8.05 3.84 0.50
C LEU A 38 -6.56 3.80 0.84
N MET A 39 -5.71 3.57 -0.17
CA MET A 39 -4.25 3.57 -0.03
C MET A 39 -3.72 4.94 0.40
N TYR A 40 -4.19 6.04 -0.20
CA TYR A 40 -3.85 7.39 0.25
C TYR A 40 -4.29 7.65 1.69
N SER A 41 -5.49 7.22 2.10
CA SER A 41 -5.93 7.40 3.49
C SER A 41 -5.04 6.66 4.51
N TYR A 42 -4.47 5.52 4.13
CA TYR A 42 -3.49 4.84 4.98
C TYR A 42 -2.17 5.59 5.05
N LEU A 43 -1.68 6.12 3.93
CA LEU A 43 -0.45 6.92 3.87
C LEU A 43 -0.57 8.18 4.74
N GLU A 44 -1.68 8.91 4.64
CA GLU A 44 -1.96 10.08 5.49
C GLU A 44 -1.94 9.72 6.98
N LYS A 45 -2.50 8.56 7.37
CA LYS A 45 -2.52 8.11 8.77
C LYS A 45 -1.15 7.78 9.34
N ILE A 46 -0.15 7.54 8.50
CA ILE A 46 1.20 7.15 8.93
C ILE A 46 2.27 8.20 8.65
N GLN A 47 2.01 9.20 7.80
CA GLN A 47 3.03 10.12 7.28
C GLN A 47 3.80 10.90 8.37
N ASP A 48 3.14 11.17 9.50
CA ASP A 48 3.71 11.90 10.65
C ASP A 48 4.29 10.97 11.73
N LYS A 49 4.15 9.66 11.56
CA LYS A 49 4.67 8.66 12.50
C LYS A 49 6.09 8.26 12.11
N PRO A 50 6.93 7.82 13.06
CA PRO A 50 8.16 7.14 12.72
C PRO A 50 7.87 5.85 11.96
N ILE A 51 8.37 5.73 10.73
CA ILE A 51 8.20 4.55 9.87
C ILE A 51 9.53 3.84 9.75
N ILE A 52 9.59 2.58 10.17
CA ILE A 52 10.79 1.76 10.11
C ILE A 52 10.77 0.92 8.84
N VAL A 53 11.82 1.03 8.02
CA VAL A 53 12.02 0.29 6.77
C VAL A 53 13.36 -0.42 6.72
N GLU A 54 13.49 -1.40 5.82
CA GLU A 54 14.71 -2.19 5.66
C GLU A 54 15.81 -1.39 4.96
N GLY A 55 15.48 -0.77 3.82
CA GLY A 55 16.47 -0.21 2.90
C GLY A 55 16.19 1.21 2.42
N LYS A 56 17.18 1.74 1.68
CA LYS A 56 17.17 3.11 1.16
C LYS A 56 16.09 3.32 0.11
N LYS A 57 15.81 2.30 -0.71
CA LYS A 57 14.80 2.39 -1.76
C LYS A 57 13.39 2.50 -1.18
N ASP A 58 13.08 1.74 -0.13
CA ASP A 58 11.81 1.86 0.62
C ASP A 58 11.65 3.27 1.19
N LYS A 59 12.72 3.80 1.79
CA LYS A 59 12.75 5.16 2.32
C LYS A 59 12.40 6.19 1.24
N ILE A 60 13.10 6.15 0.11
CA ILE A 60 12.85 7.07 -1.02
C ILE A 60 11.42 6.91 -1.55
N ALA A 61 10.90 5.69 -1.63
CA ALA A 61 9.54 5.44 -2.10
C ALA A 61 8.50 6.09 -1.19
N LEU A 62 8.64 5.98 0.13
CA LEU A 62 7.74 6.57 1.12
C LEU A 62 7.88 8.10 1.22
N GLU A 63 9.10 8.62 1.16
CA GLU A 63 9.36 10.07 1.15
C GLU A 63 8.69 10.73 -0.07
N ASN A 64 8.76 10.09 -1.24
CA ASN A 64 8.05 10.53 -2.45
C ASN A 64 6.52 10.48 -2.32
N LEU A 65 5.99 9.76 -1.33
CA LEU A 65 4.57 9.64 -1.02
C LEU A 65 4.16 10.50 0.19
N GLY A 66 5.02 11.41 0.64
CA GLY A 66 4.73 12.37 1.71
C GLY A 66 5.11 11.91 3.13
N CYS A 67 5.67 10.71 3.29
CA CYS A 67 6.12 10.25 4.61
C CYS A 67 7.48 10.86 4.95
N SER A 68 7.53 11.76 5.93
CA SER A 68 8.75 12.53 6.25
C SER A 68 9.66 11.83 7.27
N ASN A 69 9.12 10.98 8.15
CA ASN A 69 9.86 10.39 9.27
C ASN A 69 10.21 8.91 9.03
N VAL A 70 11.03 8.65 8.00
CA VAL A 70 11.40 7.27 7.61
C VAL A 70 12.79 6.89 8.12
N ILE A 71 12.83 5.87 8.99
CA ILE A 71 14.00 5.36 9.69
C ILE A 71 14.45 4.04 9.06
N MET A 72 15.71 4.00 8.63
CA MET A 72 16.32 2.84 7.98
C MET A 72 17.13 1.98 8.96
N LEU A 73 17.00 0.66 8.84
CA LEU A 73 17.73 -0.33 9.65
C LEU A 73 19.18 -0.53 9.22
N ASN A 74 19.55 -0.17 7.98
CA ASN A 74 20.90 -0.29 7.39
C ASN A 74 21.41 -1.75 7.25
N GLY A 75 20.52 -2.74 7.16
CA GLY A 75 20.85 -4.13 6.80
C GLY A 75 21.75 -4.91 7.76
N ASN A 76 22.28 -4.31 8.84
CA ASN A 76 23.18 -4.96 9.79
C ASN A 76 22.50 -5.25 11.14
N ARG A 77 23.01 -6.25 11.88
CA ARG A 77 22.48 -6.60 13.22
C ARG A 77 22.51 -5.42 14.19
N ALA A 78 23.54 -4.58 14.11
CA ALA A 78 23.69 -3.42 14.99
C ALA A 78 22.53 -2.41 14.82
N GLY A 79 22.08 -2.17 13.58
CA GLY A 79 20.98 -1.27 13.28
C GLY A 79 19.63 -1.76 13.81
N LEU A 80 19.44 -3.08 13.92
CA LEU A 80 18.25 -3.66 14.54
C LEU A 80 18.21 -3.39 16.05
N PHE A 81 19.33 -3.57 16.77
CA PHE A 81 19.36 -3.35 18.22
C PHE A 81 19.23 -1.87 18.60
N ARG A 82 19.75 -0.97 17.77
CA ARG A 82 19.73 0.47 18.01
C ARG A 82 18.49 1.18 17.44
N ILE A 83 17.51 0.44 16.94
CA ILE A 83 16.34 1.07 16.29
C ILE A 83 15.55 1.95 17.26
N ALA A 84 15.46 1.56 18.54
CA ALA A 84 14.80 2.35 19.56
C ALA A 84 15.49 3.70 19.83
N GLU A 85 16.83 3.74 19.73
CA GLU A 85 17.64 4.96 19.89
C GLU A 85 17.47 5.94 18.71
N LYS A 86 17.06 5.44 17.54
CA LYS A 86 16.84 6.26 16.35
C LYS A 86 15.45 6.90 16.32
N LEU A 87 14.54 6.47 17.20
CA LEU A 87 13.19 7.03 17.26
C LEU A 87 13.20 8.38 17.99
N PRO A 88 12.25 9.27 17.69
CA PRO A 88 12.10 10.52 18.44
C PRO A 88 11.97 10.28 19.94
N GLU A 89 12.47 11.23 20.74
CA GLU A 89 12.25 11.21 22.18
C GLU A 89 10.75 11.19 22.49
N ASN A 90 10.33 10.37 23.45
CA ASN A 90 8.93 10.15 23.82
C ASN A 90 8.05 9.52 22.72
N CYS A 91 8.64 8.87 21.73
CA CYS A 91 7.89 8.08 20.74
C CYS A 91 6.99 7.03 21.43
N LYS A 92 5.67 7.15 21.24
CA LYS A 92 4.66 6.23 21.81
C LYS A 92 4.21 5.16 20.82
N GLU A 93 4.37 5.43 19.53
CA GLU A 93 3.90 4.57 18.45
C GLU A 93 4.80 4.71 17.22
N ALA A 94 5.08 3.58 16.56
CA ALA A 94 5.83 3.54 15.31
C ALA A 94 5.21 2.54 14.32
N VAL A 95 5.45 2.75 13.04
CA VAL A 95 5.01 1.89 11.94
C VAL A 95 6.18 1.02 11.51
N ILE A 96 5.92 -0.24 11.18
CA ILE A 96 6.93 -1.15 10.61
C ILE A 96 6.49 -1.55 9.21
N LEU A 97 7.26 -1.14 8.19
CA LEU A 97 7.06 -1.50 6.79
C LEU A 97 8.28 -2.27 6.28
N THR A 98 8.35 -3.54 6.66
CA THR A 98 9.28 -4.54 6.09
C THR A 98 8.67 -5.19 4.86
N ASP A 99 9.48 -5.90 4.09
CA ASP A 99 9.00 -6.70 2.98
C ASP A 99 7.93 -7.71 3.41
N LEU A 100 7.03 -8.03 2.50
CA LEU A 100 5.89 -8.91 2.71
C LEU A 100 6.22 -10.38 2.38
N ASP A 101 7.48 -10.77 2.60
CA ASP A 101 7.98 -12.13 2.42
C ASP A 101 8.28 -12.83 3.77
N LYS A 102 8.84 -14.04 3.71
CA LYS A 102 9.18 -14.81 4.92
C LYS A 102 10.26 -14.12 5.77
N LYS A 103 11.25 -13.48 5.16
CA LYS A 103 12.37 -12.82 5.86
C LYS A 103 11.89 -11.52 6.51
N GLY A 104 11.16 -10.69 5.77
CA GLY A 104 10.51 -9.48 6.26
C GLY A 104 9.53 -9.77 7.40
N LYS A 105 8.77 -10.88 7.35
CA LYS A 105 7.95 -11.31 8.49
C LYS A 105 8.78 -11.60 9.74
N GLN A 106 9.91 -12.31 9.62
CA GLN A 106 10.80 -12.55 10.75
C GLN A 106 11.38 -11.24 11.30
N LEU A 107 11.78 -10.33 10.41
CA LEU A 107 12.31 -9.03 10.77
C LEU A 107 11.27 -8.17 11.51
N TYR A 108 10.04 -8.11 11.00
CA TYR A 108 8.91 -7.44 11.65
C TYR A 108 8.74 -7.92 13.11
N HIS A 109 8.78 -9.23 13.35
CA HIS A 109 8.62 -9.78 14.71
C HIS A 109 9.77 -9.38 15.63
N ARG A 110 11.00 -9.34 15.11
CA ARG A 110 12.18 -8.89 15.87
C ARG A 110 12.08 -7.41 16.24
N ILE A 111 11.73 -6.54 15.29
CA ILE A 111 11.54 -5.10 15.53
C ILE A 111 10.40 -4.89 16.52
N LYS A 112 9.24 -5.51 16.30
CA LYS A 112 8.07 -5.42 17.20
C LYS A 112 8.42 -5.77 18.64
N LYS A 113 9.21 -6.83 18.85
CA LYS A 113 9.69 -7.23 20.18
C LYS A 113 10.56 -6.15 20.83
N ILE A 114 11.45 -5.51 20.06
CA ILE A 114 12.31 -4.42 20.54
C ILE A 114 11.46 -3.20 20.92
N LEU A 115 10.54 -2.77 20.06
CA LEU A 115 9.66 -1.64 20.32
C LEU A 115 8.76 -1.86 21.54
N THR A 116 8.17 -3.05 21.64
CA THR A 116 7.28 -3.40 22.77
C THR A 116 8.03 -3.39 24.10
N ARG A 117 9.28 -3.87 24.14
CA ARG A 117 10.14 -3.79 25.33
C ARG A 117 10.44 -2.34 25.76
N ASN A 118 10.46 -1.41 24.81
CA ASN A 118 10.63 0.01 25.04
C ASN A 118 9.29 0.77 25.22
N LYS A 119 8.17 0.05 25.42
CA LYS A 119 6.81 0.60 25.60
C LYS A 119 6.30 1.41 24.39
N ILE A 120 6.84 1.14 23.20
CA ILE A 120 6.42 1.75 21.93
C ILE A 120 5.41 0.83 21.25
N LYS A 121 4.22 1.35 20.95
CA LYS A 121 3.17 0.62 20.22
C LYS A 121 3.56 0.47 18.75
N VAL A 122 3.11 -0.62 18.14
CA VAL A 122 3.28 -0.84 16.70
C VAL A 122 1.95 -0.63 16.01
N ASP A 123 1.90 0.33 15.08
CA ASP A 123 0.80 0.46 14.12
C ASP A 123 1.12 -0.38 12.89
N ASP A 124 0.45 -1.52 12.74
CA ASP A 124 0.63 -2.46 11.63
C ASP A 124 -0.53 -2.43 10.63
N ARG A 125 -1.47 -1.50 10.77
CA ARG A 125 -2.70 -1.46 9.96
C ARG A 125 -2.40 -1.33 8.47
N PHE A 126 -1.47 -0.43 8.10
CA PHE A 126 -1.10 -0.28 6.69
C PHE A 126 -0.36 -1.52 6.15
N ARG A 127 0.55 -2.11 6.95
CA ARG A 127 1.24 -3.35 6.56
C ARG A 127 0.26 -4.51 6.35
N ILE A 128 -0.75 -4.63 7.20
CA ILE A 128 -1.81 -5.65 7.08
C ILE A 128 -2.65 -5.41 5.83
N TYR A 129 -3.04 -4.16 5.58
CA TYR A 129 -3.75 -3.77 4.36
C TYR A 129 -2.97 -4.15 3.10
N LEU A 130 -1.69 -3.74 3.00
CA LEU A 130 -0.84 -4.08 1.87
C LEU A 130 -0.75 -5.61 1.66
N PHE A 131 -0.64 -6.37 2.75
CA PHE A 131 -0.54 -7.83 2.68
C PHE A 131 -1.83 -8.51 2.22
N LYS A 132 -2.99 -8.05 2.68
CA LYS A 132 -4.28 -8.70 2.41
C LYS A 132 -4.94 -8.24 1.12
N GLU A 133 -4.87 -6.94 0.84
CA GLU A 133 -5.68 -6.29 -0.18
C GLU A 133 -4.90 -5.98 -1.46
N THR A 134 -3.57 -6.16 -1.46
CA THR A 134 -2.73 -5.79 -2.61
C THR A 134 -1.77 -6.90 -3.06
N LYS A 135 -1.29 -6.78 -4.30
CA LYS A 135 -0.24 -7.64 -4.85
C LYS A 135 1.17 -7.15 -4.52
N ILE A 136 1.31 -6.03 -3.81
CA ILE A 136 2.61 -5.48 -3.43
C ILE A 136 3.34 -6.48 -2.53
N ARG A 137 4.63 -6.68 -2.78
CA ARG A 137 5.51 -7.53 -1.95
C ARG A 137 6.69 -6.79 -1.34
N GLN A 138 7.12 -5.73 -2.00
CA GLN A 138 8.24 -4.87 -1.59
C GLN A 138 7.75 -3.42 -1.49
N ILE A 139 8.22 -2.69 -0.50
CA ILE A 139 7.78 -1.31 -0.26
C ILE A 139 8.23 -0.37 -1.38
N GLU A 140 9.41 -0.62 -1.97
CA GLU A 140 9.88 0.12 -3.15
C GLU A 140 8.92 0.09 -4.35
N GLY A 141 8.10 -0.97 -4.46
CA GLY A 141 7.10 -1.14 -5.53
C GLY A 141 5.82 -0.32 -5.34
N LEU A 142 5.61 0.30 -4.16
CA LEU A 142 4.37 1.00 -3.82
C LEU A 142 4.04 2.08 -4.85
N LYS A 143 5.00 2.94 -5.20
CA LYS A 143 4.82 4.05 -6.15
C LYS A 143 4.40 3.57 -7.54
N ILE A 144 4.96 2.47 -8.01
CA ILE A 144 4.64 1.90 -9.32
C ILE A 144 3.20 1.36 -9.29
N TYR A 145 2.87 0.60 -8.25
CA TYR A 145 1.52 0.07 -8.07
C TYR A 145 0.45 1.17 -8.04
N MET A 146 0.69 2.30 -7.35
CA MET A 146 -0.30 3.41 -7.33
C MET A 146 -0.51 4.03 -8.71
N LYS A 147 0.52 4.03 -9.57
CA LYS A 147 0.43 4.53 -10.95
C LYS A 147 -0.30 3.56 -11.86
N GLU A 148 -0.12 2.25 -11.67
CA GLU A 148 -0.80 1.21 -12.45
C GLU A 148 -2.29 1.06 -12.12
N ILE A 149 -2.73 1.55 -10.96
CA ILE A 149 -4.16 1.58 -10.59
C ILE A 149 -4.93 2.65 -11.38
N ILE A 150 -4.25 3.69 -11.89
CA ILE A 150 -4.85 4.83 -12.60
C ILE A 150 -5.06 4.51 -14.08
#